data_AF-C0GKW1-F1
#
_entry.id   AF-C0GKW1-F1
#
_cell.length_a   1.000
_cell.length_b   1.000
_cell.length_c   1.000
_cell.angle_alpha   90.00
_cell.angle_beta   90.00
_cell.angle_gamma   90.00
#
_symmetry.space_group_name_H-M   'P 1'
#
loop_
_entity.id
_entity.type
_entity.pdbx_description
1 polymer ?
#
loop_
_entity_poly.entity_id
_entity_poly.type
_entity_poly.pdbx_seq_one_letter_code
_entity_poly.pdbx_strand_id
1 'polypeptide(L)'
;MLQEDTMIDSDEIVALGEQSSSFIVDVEKDDRRARLMTPYDYVEHFCTLTREIDSLRVTLRELRSQSGYVEMSGPGVVVRIYDAEDGYTNDPIIHEGDVWDTVNELYAAGAKGISVGNQCLVNTLGICCVGP
;
A
#
# COMPACT_ATOMS: atom_id res chain seq x y z
N MET A 1 -22.83 -20.55 50.21
CA MET A 1 -23.68 -19.80 51.16
C MET A 1 -23.22 -18.35 51.06
N LEU A 2 -24.08 -17.52 50.47
CA LEU A 2 -23.85 -16.14 50.06
C LEU A 2 -23.71 -15.20 51.26
N GLN A 3 -22.96 -14.12 51.07
CA GLN A 3 -23.28 -12.73 51.48
C GLN A 3 -22.12 -11.86 50.94
N GLU A 4 -22.21 -11.27 49.74
CA GLU A 4 -22.99 -10.08 49.38
C GLU A 4 -22.85 -8.99 50.45
N ASP A 5 -21.81 -8.15 50.33
CA ASP A 5 -21.78 -6.81 50.91
C ASP A 5 -20.56 -6.04 50.38
N THR A 6 -20.77 -5.24 49.34
CA THR A 6 -20.36 -3.82 49.20
C THR A 6 -20.70 -3.39 47.77
N MET A 7 -21.98 -3.47 47.41
CA MET A 7 -22.53 -2.63 46.34
C MET A 7 -23.27 -1.50 47.04
N ILE A 8 -22.64 -0.33 47.13
CA ILE A 8 -23.33 0.87 47.56
C ILE A 8 -24.09 1.39 46.35
N ASP A 9 -25.41 1.17 46.39
CA ASP A 9 -26.39 1.79 45.53
C ASP A 9 -26.39 3.30 45.78
N SER A 10 -26.38 4.09 44.71
CA SER A 10 -26.46 5.54 44.77
C SER A 10 -27.23 6.02 43.55
N ASP A 11 -28.53 5.71 43.59
CA ASP A 11 -29.59 6.44 42.91
C ASP A 11 -29.59 7.91 43.37
N GLU A 12 -28.76 8.76 42.76
CA GLU A 12 -29.09 10.16 42.50
C GLU A 12 -28.10 10.78 41.51
N ILE A 13 -28.47 10.82 40.22
CA ILE A 13 -27.76 11.65 39.24
C ILE A 13 -28.75 12.65 38.67
N VAL A 14 -28.65 13.85 39.23
CA VAL A 14 -29.25 15.09 38.73
C VAL A 14 -28.95 15.23 37.24
N ALA A 15 -30.03 15.39 36.46
CA ALA A 15 -30.00 15.68 35.04
C ALA A 15 -29.29 17.02 34.78
N LEU A 16 -28.06 16.96 34.26
CA LEU A 16 -27.39 18.06 33.58
C LEU A 16 -26.59 17.50 32.39
N GLY A 17 -27.17 17.61 31.21
CA GLY A 17 -26.47 17.46 29.94
C GLY A 17 -26.27 16.02 29.48
N GLU A 18 -26.77 15.72 28.28
CA GLU A 18 -26.56 14.47 27.55
C GLU A 18 -25.05 14.23 27.32
N GLN A 19 -24.38 13.54 28.25
CA GLN A 19 -23.11 12.80 28.07
C GLN A 19 -22.67 12.15 29.39
N SER A 20 -23.47 11.21 29.91
CA SER A 20 -22.99 10.30 30.97
C SER A 20 -22.44 9.03 30.34
N SER A 21 -21.19 9.07 29.90
CA SER A 21 -20.39 7.86 29.67
C SER A 21 -19.87 7.38 31.03
N SER A 22 -20.44 6.29 31.53
CA SER A 22 -19.95 5.57 32.71
C SER A 22 -18.57 4.98 32.40
N PHE A 23 -17.54 5.41 33.15
CA PHE A 23 -16.20 4.81 33.09
C PHE A 23 -15.93 4.11 34.42
N ILE A 24 -15.79 2.78 34.38
CA ILE A 24 -15.36 2.00 35.53
C ILE A 24 -13.83 2.14 35.60
N VAL A 25 -13.32 2.79 36.66
CA VAL A 25 -11.89 2.92 36.91
C VAL A 25 -11.50 1.88 37.95
N ASP A 26 -10.70 0.89 37.55
CA ASP A 26 -10.04 0.00 38.50
C ASP A 26 -8.88 0.76 39.16
N VAL A 27 -9.05 1.09 40.44
CA VAL A 27 -8.02 1.74 41.25
C VAL A 27 -7.30 0.68 42.06
N GLU A 28 -6.07 0.33 41.67
CA GLU A 28 -5.19 -0.48 42.50
C GLU A 28 -4.55 0.41 43.58
N LYS A 29 -4.85 0.10 44.85
CA LYS A 29 -4.35 0.84 46.02
C LYS A 29 -3.00 0.25 46.45
N ASP A 30 -1.91 0.85 46.00
CA ASP A 30 -0.61 0.72 46.65
C ASP A 30 -0.32 1.97 47.51
N ASP A 31 0.30 1.78 48.66
CA ASP A 31 -0.04 2.40 49.95
C ASP A 31 0.36 3.88 50.14
N ARG A 32 0.40 4.72 49.08
CA ARG A 32 0.43 6.20 49.17
C ARG A 32 0.37 6.98 47.84
N ARG A 33 0.12 6.34 46.70
CA ARG A 33 0.01 7.06 45.40
C ARG A 33 -1.02 6.42 44.49
N ALA A 34 -2.21 7.03 44.39
CA ALA A 34 -3.13 6.75 43.29
C ALA A 34 -2.49 7.27 42.00
N ARG A 35 -2.07 6.36 41.11
CA ARG A 35 -1.76 6.73 39.72
C ARG A 35 -3.03 6.50 38.92
N LEU A 36 -3.47 7.55 38.23
CA LEU A 36 -4.45 7.41 37.16
C LEU A 36 -3.76 6.59 36.06
N MET A 37 -4.04 5.29 35.97
CA MET A 37 -3.73 4.55 34.75
C MET A 37 -4.72 5.05 33.73
N THR A 38 -4.26 5.87 32.78
CA THR A 38 -5.06 6.18 31.59
C THR A 38 -5.38 4.85 30.92
N PRO A 39 -6.64 4.41 30.88
CA PRO A 39 -7.00 3.28 30.05
C PRO A 39 -6.93 3.84 28.63
N TYR A 40 -5.77 3.71 27.98
CA TYR A 40 -5.77 3.67 26.53
C TYR A 40 -6.64 2.46 26.21
N ASP A 41 -7.84 2.70 25.66
CA ASP A 41 -8.68 1.62 25.17
C ASP A 41 -7.81 0.79 24.20
N TYR A 42 -7.45 -0.41 24.64
CA TYR A 42 -6.60 -1.29 23.86
C TYR A 42 -7.22 -1.57 22.50
N VAL A 43 -8.56 -1.55 22.40
CA VAL A 43 -9.29 -1.71 21.15
C VAL A 43 -9.01 -0.53 20.22
N GLU A 44 -9.06 0.71 20.70
CA GLU A 44 -8.71 1.89 19.90
C GLU A 44 -7.26 1.86 19.41
N HIS A 45 -6.32 1.45 20.27
CA HIS A 45 -4.91 1.37 19.90
C HIS A 45 -4.68 0.31 18.81
N PHE A 46 -5.27 -0.87 18.97
CA PHE A 46 -5.23 -1.93 17.96
C PHE A 46 -5.88 -1.50 16.65
N CYS A 47 -7.01 -0.82 16.69
CA CYS A 47 -7.68 -0.30 15.49
C CYS A 47 -6.80 0.72 14.76
N THR A 48 -6.12 1.60 15.49
CA THR A 48 -5.21 2.59 14.90
C THR A 48 -4.03 1.94 14.20
N LEU A 49 -3.36 1.00 14.86
CA LEU A 49 -2.25 0.23 14.29
C LEU A 49 -2.67 -0.57 13.05
N THR A 50 -3.86 -1.18 13.09
CA THR A 50 -4.39 -1.94 11.95
C THR A 50 -4.63 -1.03 10.74
N ARG A 51 -5.22 0.16 10.96
CA ARG A 51 -5.38 1.16 9.89
C ARG A 51 -4.05 1.61 9.30
N GLU A 52 -3.04 1.80 10.15
CA GLU A 52 -1.71 2.19 9.70
C GLU A 52 -1.07 1.10 8.82
N ILE A 53 -1.13 -0.15 9.26
CA ILE A 53 -0.67 -1.32 8.48
C ILE A 53 -1.37 -1.40 7.12
N ASP A 54 -2.69 -1.21 7.09
CA ASP A 54 -3.44 -1.27 5.84
C ASP A 54 -3.07 -0.12 4.91
N SER A 55 -2.84 1.09 5.44
CA SER A 55 -2.37 2.23 4.64
C SER A 55 -0.98 1.97 4.03
N LEU A 56 -0.06 1.39 4.81
CA LEU A 56 1.28 1.01 4.35
C LEU A 56 1.22 -0.04 3.24
N ARG A 57 0.32 -1.02 3.37
CA ARG A 57 0.13 -2.06 2.33
C ARG A 57 -0.37 -1.48 1.02
N VAL A 58 -1.30 -0.52 1.07
CA VAL A 58 -1.79 0.18 -0.11
C VAL A 58 -0.65 0.94 -0.80
N THR A 59 0.09 1.75 -0.04
CA THR A 59 1.24 2.51 -0.55
C THR A 59 2.30 1.59 -1.16
N LEU A 60 2.63 0.48 -0.50
CA LEU A 60 3.59 -0.49 -1.03
C LEU A 60 3.12 -1.11 -2.35
N ARG A 61 1.83 -1.43 -2.46
CA ARG A 61 1.26 -1.97 -3.70
C ARG A 61 1.33 -0.96 -4.83
N GLU A 62 1.04 0.31 -4.53
CA GLU A 62 1.09 1.39 -5.51
C GLU A 62 2.52 1.64 -5.99
N LEU A 63 3.50 1.72 -5.09
CA LEU A 63 4.91 1.86 -5.43
C LEU A 63 5.41 0.70 -6.29
N ARG A 64 5.06 -0.54 -5.93
CA ARG A 64 5.44 -1.73 -6.71
C ARG A 64 4.82 -1.74 -8.11
N SER A 65 3.59 -1.23 -8.25
CA SER A 65 2.95 -1.08 -9.55
C SER A 65 3.64 -0.02 -10.40
N GLN A 66 3.98 1.13 -9.80
CA GLN A 66 4.66 2.22 -10.50
C GLN A 66 6.07 1.84 -10.94
N SER A 67 6.77 1.01 -10.18
CA SER A 67 8.11 0.54 -10.50
C SER A 67 8.15 -0.65 -11.46
N GLY A 68 6.99 -1.13 -11.94
CA GLY A 68 6.89 -2.31 -12.82
C GLY A 68 7.21 -3.65 -12.14
N TYR A 69 7.21 -3.73 -10.80
CA TYR A 69 7.45 -4.99 -10.05
C TYR A 69 6.20 -5.85 -9.89
N VAL A 70 5.06 -5.40 -10.39
CA VAL A 70 3.77 -6.12 -10.35
C VAL A 70 3.19 -6.14 -11.75
N GLU A 71 2.68 -7.28 -12.18
CA GLU A 71 1.96 -7.41 -13.44
C GLU A 71 0.74 -6.48 -13.45
N MET A 72 0.60 -5.73 -14.54
CA MET A 72 -0.50 -4.79 -14.74
C MET A 72 -1.42 -5.31 -15.83
N SER A 73 -2.73 -5.27 -15.59
CA SER A 73 -3.75 -5.61 -16.58
C SER A 73 -4.58 -4.37 -16.91
N GLY A 74 -4.78 -4.10 -18.19
CA GLY A 74 -5.55 -2.95 -18.66
C GLY A 74 -5.63 -2.87 -20.18
N PRO A 75 -6.36 -1.87 -20.71
CA PRO A 75 -6.35 -1.57 -22.13
C PRO A 75 -4.93 -1.19 -22.55
N GLY A 76 -4.49 -1.70 -23.70
CA GLY A 76 -3.16 -1.48 -24.22
C GLY A 76 -3.06 -1.83 -25.69
N VAL A 77 -1.85 -1.73 -26.22
CA VAL A 77 -1.53 -2.03 -27.62
C VAL A 77 -0.38 -3.02 -27.67
N VAL A 78 -0.36 -3.84 -28.72
CA VAL A 78 0.77 -4.73 -29.03
C VAL A 78 1.45 -4.17 -30.26
N VAL A 79 2.71 -3.74 -30.09
CA VAL A 79 3.55 -3.26 -31.19
C VAL A 79 4.44 -4.42 -31.63
N ARG A 80 4.44 -4.72 -32.93
CA ARG A 80 5.30 -5.73 -33.55
C ARG A 80 6.24 -5.02 -34.51
N ILE A 81 7.54 -5.13 -34.26
CA ILE A 81 8.60 -4.55 -35.09
C ILE A 81 9.23 -5.70 -35.86
N TYR A 82 9.42 -5.53 -37.17
CA TYR A 82 9.98 -6.56 -38.07
C TYR A 82 11.14 -5.97 -38.87
N ASP A 83 12.18 -6.76 -39.07
CA ASP A 83 13.27 -6.42 -40.00
C ASP A 83 12.77 -6.44 -41.44
N ALA A 84 13.47 -5.72 -42.33
CA ALA A 84 13.26 -5.85 -43.76
C ALA A 84 13.62 -7.27 -44.26
N GLU A 85 12.85 -7.80 -45.21
CA GLU A 85 12.99 -9.19 -45.71
C GLU A 85 14.33 -9.46 -46.43
N ASP A 86 14.98 -8.43 -46.98
CA ASP A 86 16.24 -8.55 -47.76
C ASP A 86 17.48 -8.11 -46.94
N GLY A 87 17.75 -8.84 -45.86
CA GLY A 87 18.74 -8.52 -44.82
C GLY A 87 20.25 -8.58 -45.17
N TYR A 88 20.66 -8.17 -46.37
CA TYR A 88 22.09 -8.15 -46.77
C TYR A 88 22.59 -6.84 -47.39
N THR A 89 21.74 -5.84 -47.63
CA THR A 89 22.15 -4.59 -48.32
C THR A 89 21.68 -3.33 -47.58
N ASN A 90 22.25 -2.99 -46.42
CA ASN A 90 22.01 -1.70 -45.73
C ASN A 90 20.53 -1.28 -45.52
N ASP A 91 19.57 -2.18 -45.73
CA ASP A 91 18.14 -2.00 -45.52
C ASP A 91 17.81 -2.20 -44.03
N PRO A 92 16.74 -1.59 -43.51
CA PRO A 92 16.61 -1.25 -42.10
C PRO A 92 16.52 -2.52 -41.23
N ILE A 93 17.66 -2.87 -40.64
CA ILE A 93 17.76 -3.79 -39.51
C ILE A 93 17.32 -3.01 -38.27
N ILE A 94 16.49 -3.64 -37.44
CA ILE A 94 16.11 -3.09 -36.14
C ILE A 94 17.31 -3.15 -35.22
N HIS A 95 17.66 -1.99 -34.67
CA HIS A 95 18.68 -1.86 -33.65
C HIS A 95 18.03 -1.66 -32.27
N GLU A 96 18.85 -1.82 -31.23
CA GLU A 96 18.48 -1.48 -29.85
C GLU A 96 17.87 -0.07 -29.73
N GLY A 97 18.39 0.90 -30.49
CA GLY A 97 17.89 2.27 -30.53
C GLY A 97 16.43 2.38 -30.98
N ASP A 98 16.04 1.63 -32.01
CA ASP A 98 14.66 1.66 -32.52
C ASP A 98 13.66 1.15 -31.47
N VAL A 99 14.06 0.15 -30.68
CA VAL A 99 13.26 -0.37 -29.57
C VAL A 99 13.17 0.65 -28.44
N TRP A 100 14.29 1.30 -28.07
CA TRP A 100 14.30 2.36 -27.06
C TRP A 100 13.43 3.55 -27.45
N ASP A 101 13.49 3.99 -28.70
CA ASP A 101 12.68 5.10 -29.21
C ASP A 101 11.20 4.74 -29.14
N THR A 102 10.83 3.55 -29.60
CA THR A 102 9.44 3.06 -29.50
C THR A 102 8.96 3.01 -28.04
N VAL A 103 9.79 2.51 -27.13
CA VAL A 103 9.47 2.45 -25.69
C VAL A 103 9.28 3.85 -25.11
N ASN A 104 10.18 4.78 -25.43
CA ASN A 104 10.13 6.16 -24.95
C ASN A 104 8.90 6.89 -25.48
N GLU A 105 8.55 6.70 -26.75
CA GLU A 105 7.34 7.25 -27.35
C GLU A 105 6.07 6.70 -26.68
N LEU A 106 6.02 5.41 -26.38
CA LEU A 106 4.91 4.81 -25.66
C LEU A 106 4.77 5.37 -24.23
N TYR A 107 5.90 5.57 -23.52
CA TYR A 107 5.88 6.26 -22.24
C TYR A 107 5.42 7.71 -22.36
N ALA A 108 5.88 8.44 -23.39
CA ALA A 108 5.45 9.80 -23.67
C ALA A 108 3.95 9.88 -24.02
N ALA A 109 3.40 8.84 -24.65
CA ALA A 109 1.97 8.69 -24.92
C ALA A 109 1.15 8.33 -23.66
N GLY A 110 1.79 8.07 -22.52
CA GLY A 110 1.13 7.80 -21.24
C GLY A 110 1.02 6.32 -20.87
N ALA A 111 1.81 5.44 -21.49
CA ALA A 111 1.89 4.05 -21.07
C ALA A 111 2.38 3.96 -19.61
N LYS A 112 1.64 3.23 -18.77
CA LYS A 112 1.98 3.02 -17.35
C LYS A 112 2.93 1.84 -17.11
N GLY A 113 3.04 0.95 -18.08
CA GLY A 113 3.91 -0.23 -18.06
C GLY A 113 4.08 -0.76 -19.47
N ILE A 114 5.28 -1.25 -19.77
CA ILE A 114 5.64 -1.78 -21.09
C ILE A 114 6.34 -3.12 -20.88
N SER A 115 6.03 -4.07 -21.77
CA SER A 115 6.69 -5.38 -21.81
C SER A 115 7.34 -5.56 -23.18
N VAL A 116 8.62 -5.94 -23.18
CA VAL A 116 9.40 -6.22 -24.39
C VAL A 116 9.83 -7.68 -24.33
N GLY A 117 9.53 -8.46 -25.37
CA GLY A 117 9.91 -9.88 -25.41
C GLY A 117 9.41 -10.70 -24.21
N ASN A 118 8.19 -10.42 -23.73
CA ASN A 118 7.56 -11.02 -22.55
C ASN A 118 8.22 -10.66 -21.21
N GLN A 119 9.08 -9.64 -21.16
CA GLN A 119 9.68 -9.13 -19.94
C GLN A 119 9.17 -7.71 -19.64
N CYS A 120 8.66 -7.49 -18.43
CA CYS A 120 8.26 -6.15 -17.99
C CYS A 120 9.49 -5.27 -17.82
N LEU A 121 9.48 -4.10 -18.46
CA LEU A 121 10.52 -3.10 -18.26
C LEU A 121 10.36 -2.46 -16.88
N VAL A 122 11.45 -2.48 -16.10
CA VAL A 122 11.61 -1.73 -14.85
C VAL A 122 12.78 -0.78 -15.00
N ASN A 123 12.87 0.26 -14.16
CA ASN A 123 13.90 1.30 -14.26
C ASN A 123 15.36 0.78 -14.24
N THR A 124 15.59 -0.45 -13.80
CA THR A 124 16.93 -1.07 -13.74
C THR A 124 17.23 -2.02 -14.90
N LEU A 125 16.28 -2.26 -15.81
CA LEU A 125 16.48 -3.10 -16.98
C LEU A 125 17.00 -2.28 -18.15
N GLY A 126 17.92 -2.87 -18.92
CA GLY A 126 18.41 -2.33 -20.19
C GLY A 126 18.04 -3.25 -21.34
N ILE A 127 17.70 -2.66 -22.49
CA ILE A 127 17.60 -3.38 -23.76
C ILE A 127 18.98 -3.29 -24.38
N CYS A 128 19.59 -4.42 -24.75
CA CYS A 128 20.92 -4.47 -25.36
C CYS A 128 20.92 -5.38 -26.60
N CYS A 129 21.61 -4.97 -27.66
CA CYS A 129 21.95 -5.86 -28.77
C CYS A 129 23.07 -6.85 -28.36
N VAL A 130 22.97 -8.11 -28.78
CA VAL A 130 23.92 -9.19 -28.40
C VAL A 130 25.10 -9.39 -29.37
N GLY A 131 25.31 -8.52 -30.35
CA GLY A 131 26.40 -8.63 -31.33
C GLY A 131 26.05 -7.98 -32.68
N PRO A 132 27.04 -7.85 -33.60
CA PRO A 132 27.03 -6.92 -34.74
C PRO A 132 25.98 -7.22 -35.81
#